data_AF-A0AA35U3Z9-F1
#
_entry.id   AF-A0AA35U3Z9-F1
#
_cell.length_a   1.000
_cell.length_b   1.000
_cell.length_c   1.000
_cell.angle_alpha   90.00
_cell.angle_beta   90.00
_cell.angle_gamma   90.00
#
_symmetry.space_group_name_H-M   'P 1'
#
loop_
_entity.id
_entity.type
_entity.pdbx_description
1 polymer ?
#
loop_
_entity_poly.entity_id
_entity_poly.type
_entity_poly.pdbx_seq_one_letter_code
_entity_poly.pdbx_strand_id
1 'polypeptide(L)'
;MVLELISGLGRTVFKLFQHPSLAIVKAAGLIMKAIIEEGTPEMAKKMQDLALAEGALPRHLHTSLFTASSDNRLLTHRQLSRHLVGRWVTGNPTANALLHRVVPLGLMQYLKSNEKVPEEADRMHVRDN
;
A
#
# COMPACT_ATOMS: atom_id res chain seq x y z
N MET A 1 -14.08 -12.02 14.00
CA MET A 1 -13.70 -13.43 13.71
C MET A 1 -12.82 -13.60 12.47
N VAL A 2 -13.29 -13.37 11.23
CA VAL A 2 -12.47 -13.65 10.02
C VAL A 2 -11.25 -12.73 9.91
N LEU A 3 -11.41 -11.42 10.11
CA LEU A 3 -10.29 -10.48 10.05
C LEU A 3 -9.25 -10.74 11.14
N GLU A 4 -9.67 -11.17 12.34
CA GLU A 4 -8.78 -11.55 13.44
C GLU A 4 -7.97 -12.80 13.10
N LEU A 5 -8.60 -13.82 12.50
CA LEU A 5 -7.89 -15.01 12.03
C LEU A 5 -6.83 -14.65 10.99
N ILE A 6 -7.19 -13.80 10.02
CA ILE A 6 -6.27 -13.38 8.96
C ILE A 6 -5.15 -12.48 9.51
N SER A 7 -5.43 -11.58 10.45
CA SER A 7 -4.39 -10.77 11.11
C SER A 7 -3.48 -11.61 12.01
N GLY A 8 -3.97 -12.74 12.52
CA GLY A 8 -3.18 -13.79 13.17
C GLY A 8 -2.11 -14.36 12.24
N LEU A 9 -2.42 -14.52 10.95
CA LEU A 9 -1.49 -14.97 9.91
C LEU A 9 -0.52 -13.88 9.42
N GLY A 10 -0.54 -12.67 10.01
CA GLY A 10 0.12 -11.43 9.57
C GLY A 10 1.29 -11.60 8.57
N ARG A 11 2.42 -12.18 9.00
CA ARG A 11 3.62 -12.35 8.14
C ARG A 11 3.36 -13.15 6.86
N THR A 12 2.52 -14.18 6.93
CA THR A 12 2.14 -15.00 5.78
C THR A 12 1.37 -14.19 4.75
N VAL A 13 0.52 -13.24 5.17
CA VAL A 13 -0.18 -12.33 4.26
C VAL A 13 0.82 -11.48 3.46
N PHE A 14 1.91 -11.03 4.10
CA PHE A 14 2.93 -10.23 3.43
C PHE A 14 3.74 -10.99 2.37
N LYS A 15 3.89 -12.32 2.51
CA LYS A 15 4.50 -13.15 1.46
C LYS A 15 3.71 -13.09 0.15
N LEU A 16 2.40 -12.86 0.20
CA LEU A 16 1.55 -12.78 -0.99
C LEU A 16 1.90 -11.57 -1.87
N PHE A 17 2.45 -10.49 -1.30
CA PHE A 17 2.91 -9.33 -2.08
C PHE A 17 4.14 -9.62 -2.93
N GLN A 18 4.84 -10.73 -2.68
CA GLN A 18 6.01 -11.18 -3.45
C GLN A 18 5.63 -12.20 -4.53
N HIS A 19 4.36 -12.60 -4.62
CA HIS A 19 3.92 -13.61 -5.57
C HIS A 19 3.96 -13.07 -7.02
N PRO A 20 4.39 -13.86 -8.03
CA PRO A 20 4.50 -13.40 -9.42
C PRO A 20 3.15 -13.03 -10.06
N SER A 21 2.05 -13.63 -9.59
CA SER A 21 0.69 -13.30 -10.05
C SER A 21 0.17 -12.02 -9.41
N LEU A 22 -0.04 -10.98 -10.23
CA LEU A 22 -0.64 -9.71 -9.81
C LEU A 22 -2.07 -9.86 -9.26
N ALA A 23 -2.80 -10.91 -9.64
CA ALA A 23 -4.12 -11.20 -9.09
C ALA A 23 -4.03 -11.56 -7.59
N ILE A 24 -3.02 -12.35 -7.21
CA ILE A 24 -2.75 -12.70 -5.80
C ILE A 24 -2.32 -11.47 -5.01
N VAL A 25 -1.46 -10.64 -5.60
CA VAL A 25 -1.02 -9.37 -4.99
C VAL A 25 -2.21 -8.42 -4.80
N LYS A 26 -3.13 -8.32 -5.77
CA LYS A 26 -4.37 -7.55 -5.68
C LYS A 26 -5.25 -8.07 -4.55
N ALA A 27 -5.48 -9.38 -4.48
CA ALA A 27 -6.26 -9.99 -3.41
C ALA A 27 -5.67 -9.72 -2.02
N ALA A 28 -4.35 -9.86 -1.85
CA ALA A 28 -3.66 -9.53 -0.60
C ALA A 28 -3.81 -8.04 -0.23
N GLY A 29 -3.74 -7.15 -1.22
CA GLY A 29 -3.97 -5.72 -1.02
C GLY A 29 -5.41 -5.38 -0.59
N LEU A 30 -6.41 -6.07 -1.16
CA LEU A 30 -7.81 -5.91 -0.75
C LEU A 30 -8.05 -6.42 0.66
N ILE A 31 -7.45 -7.56 1.03
CA ILE A 31 -7.49 -8.09 2.40
C ILE A 31 -6.85 -7.09 3.37
N MET A 32 -5.68 -6.54 3.02
CA MET A 32 -5.00 -5.54 3.83
C MET A 32 -5.86 -4.28 4.03
N LYS A 33 -6.49 -3.78 2.96
CA LYS A 33 -7.44 -2.66 3.03
C LYS A 33 -8.57 -2.96 4.02
N ALA A 34 -9.20 -4.13 3.91
CA ALA A 34 -10.28 -4.53 4.81
C ALA A 34 -9.83 -4.61 6.27
N ILE A 35 -8.63 -5.14 6.56
CA ILE A 35 -8.10 -5.19 7.93
C ILE A 35 -7.85 -3.78 8.50
N ILE A 36 -7.31 -2.87 7.70
CA ILE A 36 -6.97 -1.52 8.17
C ILE A 36 -8.24 -0.66 8.35
N GLU A 37 -9.24 -0.81 7.50
CA GLU A 37 -10.47 0.01 7.56
C GLU A 37 -11.51 -0.53 8.54
N GLU A 38 -11.70 -1.85 8.57
CA GLU A 38 -12.83 -2.50 9.25
C GLU A 38 -12.38 -3.35 10.45
N GLY A 39 -11.06 -3.51 10.66
CA GLY A 39 -10.50 -4.24 11.79
C GLY A 39 -10.41 -3.39 13.05
N THR A 40 -10.02 -4.02 14.17
CA THR A 40 -9.73 -3.26 15.39
C THR A 40 -8.48 -2.39 15.22
N PRO A 41 -8.34 -1.28 15.97
CA PRO A 41 -7.15 -0.44 15.91
C PRO A 41 -5.83 -1.20 16.12
N GLU A 42 -5.84 -2.21 17.00
CA GLU A 42 -4.67 -3.05 17.30
C GLU A 42 -4.29 -3.92 16.09
N MET A 43 -5.28 -4.46 15.38
CA MET A 43 -5.06 -5.23 14.16
C MET A 43 -4.50 -4.36 13.04
N ALA A 44 -5.09 -3.18 12.83
CA ALA A 44 -4.60 -2.22 11.85
C ALA A 44 -3.14 -1.85 12.16
N LYS A 45 -2.87 -1.44 13.41
CA LYS A 45 -1.52 -1.06 13.86
C LYS A 45 -0.50 -2.20 13.66
N LYS A 46 -0.85 -3.42 14.06
CA LYS A 46 0.00 -4.62 13.84
C LYS A 46 0.34 -4.81 12.37
N MET A 47 -0.64 -4.70 11.47
CA MET A 47 -0.40 -4.88 10.04
C MET A 47 0.43 -3.73 9.43
N GLN A 48 0.24 -2.49 9.88
CA GLN A 48 1.08 -1.37 9.46
C GLN A 48 2.54 -1.56 9.88
N ASP A 49 2.78 -2.03 11.11
CA ASP A 49 4.13 -2.29 11.60
C ASP A 49 4.80 -3.46 10.85
N LEU A 50 4.02 -4.52 10.55
CA LEU A 50 4.50 -5.61 9.71
C LEU A 50 4.81 -5.17 8.27
N ALA A 51 4.10 -4.18 7.71
CA ALA A 51 4.40 -3.67 6.38
C ALA A 51 5.81 -3.06 6.28
N LEU A 52 6.31 -2.48 7.37
CA LEU A 52 7.70 -2.04 7.48
C LEU A 52 8.64 -3.24 7.69
N ALA A 53 8.33 -4.11 8.65
CA ALA A 53 9.20 -5.22 9.03
C ALA A 53 9.44 -6.23 7.89
N GLU A 54 8.41 -6.50 7.08
CA GLU A 54 8.46 -7.42 5.94
C GLU A 54 8.90 -6.73 4.63
N GLY A 55 9.27 -5.44 4.67
CA GLY A 55 9.74 -4.69 3.50
C GLY A 55 8.67 -4.40 2.45
N ALA A 56 7.38 -4.62 2.76
CA ALA A 56 6.29 -4.38 1.82
C ALA A 56 6.10 -2.89 1.54
N LEU A 57 6.22 -2.03 2.54
CA LEU A 57 6.09 -0.58 2.37
C LEU A 57 7.09 0.00 1.35
N PRO A 58 8.41 -0.20 1.47
CA PRO A 58 9.36 0.33 0.47
C PRO A 58 9.17 -0.32 -0.92
N ARG A 59 8.78 -1.59 -1.00
CA ARG A 59 8.47 -2.26 -2.26
C ARG A 59 7.29 -1.61 -2.98
N HIS A 60 6.18 -1.40 -2.28
CA HIS A 60 5.00 -0.75 -2.84
C HIS A 60 5.23 0.75 -3.09
N LEU A 61 6.07 1.42 -2.29
CA LEU A 61 6.48 2.80 -2.58
C LEU A 61 7.22 2.89 -3.92
N HIS A 62 8.16 1.97 -4.18
CA HIS A 62 8.85 1.90 -5.46
C HIS A 62 7.85 1.67 -6.61
N THR A 63 6.95 0.70 -6.49
CA THR A 63 5.90 0.47 -7.51
C THR A 63 5.05 1.72 -7.73
N SER A 64 4.66 2.41 -6.67
CA SER A 64 3.79 3.60 -6.71
C SER A 64 4.42 4.76 -7.48
N LEU A 65 5.73 4.94 -7.34
CA LEU A 65 6.50 6.05 -7.90
C LEU A 65 7.03 5.76 -9.31
N PHE A 66 7.52 4.54 -9.55
CA PHE A 66 8.34 4.23 -10.73
C PHE A 66 7.67 3.33 -11.77
N THR A 67 6.40 2.92 -11.56
CA THR A 67 5.67 2.17 -12.59
C THR A 67 5.17 3.11 -13.70
N ALA A 68 5.91 3.15 -14.80
CA ALA A 68 5.53 3.76 -16.07
C ALA A 68 5.19 2.66 -17.08
N SER A 69 3.91 2.50 -17.42
CA SER A 69 3.44 1.47 -18.34
C SER A 69 2.11 1.88 -18.98
N SER A 70 1.83 1.34 -20.16
CA SER A 70 0.49 1.35 -20.78
C SER A 70 -0.34 0.11 -20.43
N ASP A 71 0.26 -0.91 -19.80
CA ASP A 71 -0.43 -2.13 -19.37
C ASP A 71 -1.36 -1.84 -18.18
N ASN A 72 -2.66 -2.04 -18.39
CA ASN A 72 -3.69 -1.80 -17.38
C ASN A 72 -3.49 -2.63 -16.10
N ARG A 73 -2.89 -3.82 -16.18
CA ARG A 73 -2.61 -4.66 -15.00
C ARG A 73 -1.54 -4.02 -14.13
N LEU A 74 -0.46 -3.51 -14.75
CA LEU A 74 0.61 -2.80 -14.06
C LEU A 74 0.13 -1.46 -13.49
N LEU A 75 -0.73 -0.74 -14.21
CA LEU A 75 -1.35 0.49 -13.73
C LEU A 75 -2.29 0.25 -12.54
N THR A 76 -3.08 -0.82 -12.56
CA THR A 76 -3.90 -1.25 -11.41
C THR A 76 -3.03 -1.58 -10.20
N HIS A 77 -1.91 -2.29 -10.40
CA HIS A 77 -0.97 -2.62 -9.33
C HIS A 77 -0.31 -1.36 -8.74
N ARG A 78 0.00 -0.36 -9.57
CA ARG A 78 0.49 0.96 -9.13
C ARG A 78 -0.54 1.69 -8.28
N GLN A 79 -1.79 1.77 -8.73
CA GLN A 79 -2.87 2.42 -7.99
C GLN A 79 -3.12 1.74 -6.64
N LEU A 80 -3.14 0.40 -6.61
CA LEU A 80 -3.22 -0.37 -5.37
C LEU A 80 -2.07 -0.04 -4.41
N SER A 81 -0.84 -0.01 -4.95
CA SER A 81 0.36 0.28 -4.15
C SER A 81 0.29 1.67 -3.50
N ARG A 82 -0.21 2.68 -4.22
CA ARG A 82 -0.41 4.04 -3.68
C ARG A 82 -1.36 4.04 -2.50
N HIS A 83 -2.50 3.35 -2.63
CA HIS A 83 -3.47 3.22 -1.54
C HIS A 83 -2.87 2.50 -0.33
N LEU A 84 -2.13 1.41 -0.53
CA LEU A 84 -1.49 0.67 0.55
C LEU A 84 -0.44 1.52 1.29
N VAL A 85 0.41 2.24 0.56
CA VAL A 85 1.41 3.15 1.15
C VAL A 85 0.73 4.20 2.02
N GLY A 86 -0.32 4.86 1.52
CA GLY A 86 -1.07 5.84 2.31
C GLY A 86 -1.61 5.23 3.60
N ARG A 87 -2.26 4.06 3.50
CA ARG A 87 -2.85 3.35 4.64
C ARG A 87 -1.83 2.85 5.67
N TRP A 88 -0.65 2.43 5.22
CA TRP A 88 0.40 1.97 6.13
C TRP A 88 1.09 3.09 6.89
N VAL A 89 1.08 4.31 6.33
CA VAL A 89 1.72 5.49 6.93
C VAL A 89 0.77 6.25 7.85
N THR A 90 -0.52 6.30 7.55
CA THR A 90 -1.52 7.01 8.37
C THR A 90 -1.50 6.49 9.80
N GLY A 91 -1.26 7.38 10.77
CA GLY A 91 -1.18 7.01 12.19
C GLY A 91 0.04 6.18 12.58
N ASN A 92 1.03 6.03 11.70
CA ASN A 92 2.27 5.31 11.96
C ASN A 92 3.50 6.24 11.90
N PRO A 93 3.96 6.79 13.05
CA PRO A 93 5.10 7.71 13.09
C PRO A 93 6.40 7.13 12.52
N THR A 94 6.64 5.84 12.73
CA THR A 94 7.85 5.14 12.23
C THR A 94 7.85 5.07 10.71
N ALA A 95 6.71 4.71 10.11
CA ALA A 95 6.55 4.69 8.66
C ALA A 95 6.68 6.09 8.06
N ASN A 96 6.07 7.09 8.70
CA ASN A 96 6.16 8.48 8.25
C ASN A 96 7.60 9.02 8.32
N ALA A 97 8.32 8.72 9.40
CA ALA A 97 9.73 9.09 9.54
C ALA A 97 10.63 8.42 8.51
N LEU A 98 10.31 7.20 8.07
CA LEU A 98 10.98 6.56 6.92
C LEU A 98 10.77 7.37 5.64
N LEU A 99 9.53 7.74 5.30
CA LEU A 99 9.26 8.52 4.09
C LEU A 99 10.00 9.87 4.10
N HIS A 100 10.06 10.55 5.25
CA HIS A 100 10.79 11.81 5.38
C HIS A 100 12.29 11.69 5.12
N ARG A 101 12.88 10.51 5.34
CA ARG A 101 14.31 10.24 5.07
C ARG A 101 14.57 9.81 3.62
N VAL A 102 13.58 9.23 2.95
CA VAL A 102 13.70 8.73 1.57
C VAL A 102 13.49 9.84 0.54
N VAL A 103 12.63 10.80 0.84
CA VAL A 103 12.25 11.88 -0.09
C VAL A 103 13.22 13.07 0.05
N PRO A 104 13.86 13.55 -1.03
CA PRO A 104 14.71 14.74 -0.98
C PRO A 104 13.96 15.99 -0.51
N LEU A 105 14.65 16.89 0.21
CA LEU A 105 14.05 18.08 0.82
C LEU A 105 13.26 18.95 -0.18
N GLY A 106 13.79 19.16 -1.39
CA GLY A 106 13.09 19.95 -2.42
C GLY A 106 11.75 19.33 -2.84
N LEU A 107 11.70 18.00 -2.98
CA LEU A 107 10.46 17.29 -3.29
C LEU A 107 9.50 17.32 -2.09
N MET A 108 10.01 17.23 -0.86
CA MET A 108 9.20 17.37 0.35
C MET A 108 8.50 18.72 0.43
N GLN A 109 9.17 19.80 0.01
CA GLN A 109 8.58 21.13 -0.06
C GLN A 109 7.50 21.19 -1.14
N TYR A 110 7.73 20.58 -2.30
CA TYR A 110 6.73 20.51 -3.37
C TYR A 110 5.46 19.75 -2.94
N LEU A 111 5.58 18.69 -2.12
CA LEU A 111 4.43 17.97 -1.57
C LEU A 111 3.53 18.80 -0.64
N LYS A 112 3.99 19.98 -0.19
CA LYS A 112 3.19 20.95 0.58
C LYS A 112 2.51 22.00 -0.30
N SER A 113 2.64 21.91 -1.62
CA SER A 113 1.97 22.80 -2.56
C SER A 113 0.44 22.64 -2.47
N ASN A 114 -0.28 23.74 -2.72
CA ASN A 114 -1.74 23.74 -2.82
C ASN A 114 -2.21 23.42 -4.25
N GLU A 115 -1.30 23.08 -5.17
CA GLU A 115 -1.64 22.64 -6.52
C GLU A 115 -2.57 21.42 -6.49
N LYS A 116 -3.53 21.39 -7.41
CA LYS A 116 -4.44 20.25 -7.54
C LYS A 116 -3.65 19.03 -8.03
N VAL A 117 -3.79 17.92 -7.32
CA VAL A 117 -3.22 16.63 -7.75
C VAL A 117 -3.86 16.21 -9.08
N PRO A 118 -3.09 15.75 -10.07
CA PRO A 118 -3.63 15.22 -11.31
C PRO A 118 -4.63 14.08 -11.06
N GLU A 119 -5.71 14.04 -11.83
CA GLU A 119 -6.72 12.99 -11.70
C GLU A 119 -6.15 11.65 -12.20
N GLU A 120 -6.31 10.59 -11.41
CA GLU A 120 -5.97 9.23 -11.79
C GLU A 120 -7.25 8.43 -12.00
N ALA A 121 -7.39 7.78 -13.16
CA ALA A 121 -8.52 6.91 -13.44
C ALA A 121 -8.59 5.74 -12.44
N ASP A 122 -9.79 5.44 -11.96
CA ASP A 122 -10.00 4.33 -11.03
C ASP A 122 -10.03 2.99 -11.77
N ARG A 123 -9.00 2.17 -11.54
CA ARG A 123 -8.79 0.88 -12.20
C ARG A 123 -9.02 -0.30 -11.26
N MET A 124 -9.15 -0.07 -9.95
CA MET A 124 -9.26 -1.17 -8.98
C MET A 124 -10.60 -1.92 -9.08
N HIS A 125 -11.66 -1.22 -9.48
CA HIS A 125 -13.03 -1.76 -9.61
C HIS A 125 -13.31 -2.49 -10.93
N VAL A 126 -12.37 -2.50 -11.87
CA VAL A 126 -12.48 -3.31 -13.09
C VAL A 126 -12.21 -4.77 -12.71
N ARG A 127 -13.18 -5.65 -13.00
CA ARG A 127 -12.99 -7.09 -12.83
C ARG A 127 -12.28 -7.66 -14.06
N ASP A 128 -11.34 -8.60 -13.84
CA ASP A 128 -10.49 -9.19 -14.87
C ASP A 128 -11.16 -10.36 -15.63
N ASN A 129 -12.50 -10.41 -15.70
CA ASN A 129 -13.26 -11.54 -16.26
C ASN A 129 -14.06 -11.18 -17.50
#